data_AF-D5CS44-F1
#
_entry.id   AF-D5CS44-F1
#
_cell.length_a   1.000
_cell.length_b   1.000
_cell.length_c   1.000
_cell.angle_alpha   90.00
_cell.angle_beta   90.00
_cell.angle_gamma   90.00
#
_symmetry.space_group_name_H-M   'P 1'
#
loop_
_entity.id
_entity.type
_entity.pdbx_description
1 polymer ?
#
loop_
_entity_poly.entity_id
_entity_poly.type
_entity_poly.pdbx_seq_one_letter_code
_entity_poly.pdbx_strand_id
1 'polypeptide(L)'
;MNRPQRFAIVYSPASARSVSRYVTRGFFSPRELPQAFARMLLTGEFGLFVGIPVVLLLAARLLSSHETPSLLLTMVAVVWLLAGLIRISRYGPSSGIGCYVINDDGSQGQLVGGLRMRFQRRARRLWIAGLLVEPSWRGAGIGTALMLAAFRVAQKRVSNGPVTISVFAPSHPASKAIIEKQLGGKQTITVTEPPAEELNSTIGQLEKALQRSPSTFDWLLSDAAVKM
;
A
#
# COMPACT_ATOMS: atom_id res chain seq x y z
N MET A 1 29.33 -18.29 -10.48
CA MET A 1 29.18 -16.88 -10.05
C MET A 1 27.81 -16.40 -10.48
N ASN A 2 26.90 -16.09 -9.54
CA ASN A 2 25.59 -15.53 -9.90
C ASN A 2 25.79 -14.11 -10.43
N ARG A 3 25.32 -13.85 -11.66
CA ARG A 3 25.32 -12.50 -12.23
C ARG A 3 24.53 -11.55 -11.28
N PRO A 4 24.98 -10.30 -11.11
CA PRO A 4 24.23 -9.32 -10.34
C PRO A 4 22.84 -9.16 -10.97
N GLN A 5 21.79 -9.40 -10.18
CA GLN A 5 20.42 -9.29 -10.63
C GLN A 5 20.06 -7.81 -10.82
N ARG A 6 19.51 -7.48 -11.98
CA ARG A 6 19.09 -6.12 -12.36
C ARG A 6 17.57 -6.02 -12.31
N PHE A 7 17.07 -4.95 -11.70
CA PHE A 7 15.64 -4.68 -11.56
C PHE A 7 15.30 -3.27 -12.05
N ALA A 8 14.10 -3.10 -12.59
CA ALA A 8 13.55 -1.80 -12.95
C ALA A 8 12.40 -1.43 -11.99
N ILE A 9 12.51 -0.28 -11.34
CA ILE A 9 11.45 0.30 -10.51
C ILE A 9 10.64 1.29 -11.35
N VAL A 10 9.38 0.96 -11.62
CA VAL A 10 8.53 1.69 -12.56
C VAL A 10 7.34 2.32 -11.83
N TYR A 11 7.16 3.63 -11.99
CA TYR A 11 5.96 4.35 -11.56
C TYR A 11 5.22 4.91 -12.78
N SER A 12 4.09 4.29 -13.13
CA SER A 12 3.21 4.76 -14.20
C SER A 12 1.72 4.45 -13.91
N PRO A 13 0.78 5.21 -14.50
CA PRO A 13 -0.65 4.95 -14.36
C PRO A 13 -1.06 3.57 -14.90
N ALA A 14 -0.40 3.09 -15.97
CA ALA A 14 -0.59 1.74 -16.50
C ALA A 14 -0.12 0.67 -15.50
N SER A 15 0.99 0.93 -14.81
CA SER A 15 1.50 0.07 -13.73
C SER A 15 0.51 -0.03 -12.57
N ALA A 16 -0.29 1.01 -12.29
CA ALA A 16 -1.24 1.01 -11.19
C ALA A 16 -2.30 -0.10 -11.30
N ARG A 17 -2.77 -0.43 -12.51
CA ARG A 17 -3.71 -1.56 -12.73
C ARG A 17 -3.02 -2.90 -12.52
N SER A 18 -1.84 -3.10 -13.11
CA SER A 18 -1.06 -4.33 -12.98
C SER A 18 -0.61 -4.57 -11.54
N VAL A 19 -0.11 -3.53 -10.87
CA VAL A 19 0.28 -3.55 -9.44
C VAL A 19 -0.94 -3.70 -8.55
N SER A 20 -2.08 -3.06 -8.84
CA SER A 20 -3.29 -3.31 -8.05
C SER A 20 -3.76 -4.76 -8.21
N ARG A 21 -3.74 -5.34 -9.40
CA ARG A 21 -4.05 -6.76 -9.58
C ARG A 21 -3.00 -7.64 -8.89
N TYR A 22 -1.72 -7.32 -9.00
CA TYR A 22 -0.62 -8.07 -8.41
C TYR A 22 -0.62 -8.01 -6.87
N VAL A 23 -0.92 -6.87 -6.28
CA VAL A 23 -0.98 -6.70 -4.81
C VAL A 23 -2.31 -7.22 -4.26
N THR A 24 -3.43 -7.07 -4.98
CA THR A 24 -4.76 -7.53 -4.53
C THR A 24 -5.01 -9.02 -4.82
N ARG A 25 -4.45 -9.57 -5.90
CA ARG A 25 -4.51 -10.99 -6.27
C ARG A 25 -3.18 -11.71 -6.08
N GLY A 26 -2.21 -11.07 -5.45
CA GLY A 26 -0.93 -11.70 -5.12
C GLY A 26 -1.23 -13.01 -4.46
N PHE A 27 -0.82 -14.10 -5.10
CA PHE A 27 -1.19 -15.44 -4.67
C PHE A 27 -0.63 -15.65 -3.27
N PHE A 28 -1.49 -15.51 -2.26
CA PHE A 28 -1.24 -16.13 -0.98
C PHE A 28 -1.15 -17.62 -1.27
N SER A 29 -0.10 -18.27 -0.76
CA SER A 29 -0.08 -19.73 -0.80
C SER A 29 -1.39 -20.27 -0.17
N PRO A 30 -1.84 -21.49 -0.49
CA PRO A 30 -3.03 -22.08 0.12
C PRO A 30 -3.02 -22.06 1.66
N ARG A 31 -1.83 -21.99 2.26
CA ARG A 31 -1.62 -21.85 3.71
C ARG A 31 -1.74 -20.42 4.22
N GLU A 32 -1.39 -19.43 3.40
CA GLU A 32 -1.45 -18.00 3.75
C GLU A 32 -2.82 -17.37 3.42
N LEU A 33 -3.59 -17.95 2.49
CA LEU A 33 -4.87 -17.38 2.04
C LEU A 33 -5.91 -17.29 3.16
N PRO A 34 -6.14 -18.32 3.99
CA PRO A 34 -7.07 -18.23 5.13
C PRO A 34 -6.60 -17.18 6.15
N GLN A 35 -5.29 -17.08 6.38
CA GLN A 35 -4.72 -16.10 7.32
C GLN A 35 -4.83 -14.68 6.78
N ALA A 36 -4.60 -14.46 5.48
CA ALA A 36 -4.74 -13.18 4.82
C ALA A 36 -6.20 -12.74 4.76
N PHE A 37 -7.14 -13.66 4.50
CA PHE A 37 -8.57 -13.39 4.52
C PHE A 37 -9.08 -13.09 5.93
N ALA A 38 -8.71 -13.90 6.92
CA ALA A 38 -9.03 -13.64 8.33
C ALA A 38 -8.43 -12.30 8.79
N ARG A 39 -7.19 -12.00 8.39
CA ARG A 39 -6.57 -10.70 8.68
C ARG A 39 -7.23 -9.55 7.93
N MET A 40 -7.69 -9.74 6.70
CA MET A 40 -8.47 -8.75 5.95
C MET A 40 -9.77 -8.44 6.70
N LEU A 41 -10.49 -9.47 7.16
CA LEU A 41 -11.67 -9.32 8.03
C LEU A 41 -11.34 -8.58 9.34
N LEU A 42 -10.18 -8.86 9.92
CA LEU A 42 -9.69 -8.29 11.18
C LEU A 42 -8.94 -6.96 11.04
N THR A 43 -8.79 -6.39 9.84
CA THR A 43 -8.03 -5.13 9.63
C THR A 43 -8.67 -3.89 10.26
N GLY A 44 -9.70 -4.03 11.09
CA GLY A 44 -10.44 -2.94 11.69
C GLY A 44 -11.29 -2.21 10.66
N GLU A 45 -10.73 -1.79 9.53
CA GLU A 45 -11.41 -1.06 8.47
C GLU A 45 -12.43 -1.93 7.72
N PHE A 46 -12.10 -3.16 7.32
CA PHE A 46 -13.09 -4.03 6.66
C PHE A 46 -14.21 -4.44 7.63
N GLY A 47 -13.84 -4.87 8.83
CA GLY A 47 -14.80 -5.20 9.89
C GLY A 47 -15.70 -4.01 10.24
N LEU A 48 -15.16 -2.80 10.32
CA LEU A 48 -15.92 -1.60 10.69
C LEU A 48 -16.76 -1.07 9.53
N PHE A 49 -16.28 -1.05 8.28
CA PHE A 49 -17.02 -0.48 7.15
C PHE A 49 -17.94 -1.46 6.43
N VAL A 50 -17.71 -2.76 6.56
CA VAL A 50 -18.49 -3.81 5.88
C VAL A 50 -19.06 -4.81 6.88
N GLY A 51 -18.24 -5.28 7.84
CA GLY A 51 -18.66 -6.26 8.84
C GLY A 51 -19.81 -5.77 9.73
N ILE A 52 -19.67 -4.60 10.36
CA ILE A 52 -20.70 -4.02 11.24
C ILE A 52 -22.03 -3.83 10.49
N PRO A 53 -22.09 -3.19 9.31
CA PRO A 53 -23.34 -3.11 8.54
C PRO A 53 -23.95 -4.47 8.20
N VAL A 54 -23.14 -5.46 7.80
CA VAL A 54 -23.63 -6.80 7.48
C VAL A 54 -24.22 -7.49 8.70
N VAL A 55 -23.56 -7.40 9.87
CA VAL A 55 -24.07 -7.95 11.13
C VAL A 55 -25.38 -7.25 11.54
N LEU A 56 -25.46 -5.92 11.40
CA LEU A 56 -26.68 -5.16 11.69
C LEU A 56 -27.83 -5.57 10.77
N LEU A 57 -27.58 -5.79 9.49
CA LEU A 57 -28.59 -6.25 8.53
C LEU A 57 -29.02 -7.70 8.81
N LEU A 58 -28.10 -8.57 9.20
CA LEU A 58 -28.41 -9.94 9.63
C LEU A 58 -29.24 -9.95 10.91
N ALA A 59 -28.90 -9.11 11.89
CA ALA A 59 -29.67 -8.95 13.12
C ALA A 59 -31.07 -8.37 12.85
N ALA A 60 -31.17 -7.38 11.94
CA ALA A 60 -32.44 -6.83 11.50
C ALA A 60 -33.34 -7.90 10.87
N ARG A 61 -32.76 -8.84 10.11
CA ARG A 61 -33.48 -9.96 9.51
C ARG A 61 -33.95 -10.98 10.55
N LEU A 62 -33.15 -11.27 11.57
CA LEU A 62 -33.55 -12.18 12.66
C LEU A 62 -34.66 -11.58 13.54
N LEU A 63 -34.70 -10.25 13.65
CA LEU A 63 -35.71 -9.50 14.39
C LEU A 63 -36.89 -9.05 13.53
N SER A 64 -37.10 -9.65 12.35
CA SER A 64 -38.16 -9.23 11.42
C SER A 64 -39.58 -9.35 11.99
N SER A 65 -39.78 -10.14 13.05
CA SER A 65 -41.03 -10.21 13.80
C SER A 65 -41.33 -8.96 14.63
N HIS A 66 -40.35 -8.09 14.84
CA HIS A 66 -40.48 -6.82 15.53
C HIS A 66 -40.10 -5.69 14.56
N GLU A 67 -41.12 -5.03 13.99
CA GLU A 67 -40.93 -4.04 12.91
C GLU A 67 -40.02 -2.89 13.31
N THR A 68 -40.24 -2.29 14.49
CA THR A 68 -39.49 -1.12 14.96
C THR A 68 -37.98 -1.38 15.14
N PRO A 69 -37.52 -2.42 15.87
CA PRO A 69 -36.09 -2.68 16.01
C PRO A 69 -35.44 -3.16 14.70
N SER A 70 -36.15 -3.91 13.86
CA SER A 70 -35.63 -4.32 12.54
C SER A 70 -35.38 -3.10 11.63
N LEU A 71 -36.32 -2.15 11.61
CA LEU A 71 -36.21 -0.90 10.85
C LEU A 71 -35.06 -0.02 11.36
N LEU A 72 -34.92 0.13 12.69
CA LEU A 72 -33.82 0.88 13.32
C LEU A 72 -32.45 0.30 12.96
N LEU A 73 -32.26 -1.01 13.09
CA LEU A 73 -30.99 -1.67 12.75
C LEU A 73 -30.63 -1.50 11.27
N THR A 74 -31.64 -1.58 10.40
CA THR A 74 -31.47 -1.35 8.96
C THR A 74 -31.06 0.09 8.68
N MET A 75 -31.71 1.08 9.30
CA MET A 75 -31.34 2.50 9.14
C MET A 75 -29.91 2.76 9.61
N VAL A 76 -29.52 2.23 10.78
CA VAL A 76 -28.14 2.37 11.30
C VAL A 76 -27.13 1.74 10.33
N ALA A 77 -27.41 0.55 9.80
CA ALA A 77 -26.55 -0.10 8.82
C ALA A 77 -26.37 0.75 7.54
N VAL A 78 -27.45 1.34 7.03
CA VAL A 78 -27.40 2.22 5.84
C VAL A 78 -26.60 3.49 6.11
N VAL A 79 -26.85 4.18 7.23
CA VAL A 79 -26.09 5.38 7.61
C VAL A 79 -24.60 5.04 7.74
N TRP A 80 -24.28 3.88 8.31
CA TRP A 80 -22.90 3.42 8.46
C TRP A 80 -22.23 3.12 7.12
N LEU A 81 -22.93 2.49 6.18
CA LEU A 81 -22.46 2.27 4.81
C LEU A 81 -22.21 3.60 4.09
N LEU A 82 -23.12 4.57 4.22
CA LEU A 82 -22.94 5.90 3.64
C LEU A 82 -21.73 6.63 4.24
N ALA A 83 -21.56 6.57 5.56
CA ALA A 83 -20.38 7.13 6.22
C ALA A 83 -19.08 6.46 5.75
N GLY A 84 -19.09 5.14 5.56
CA GLY A 84 -17.99 4.37 4.97
C GLY A 84 -17.67 4.79 3.54
N LEU A 85 -18.69 4.93 2.69
CA LEU A 85 -18.55 5.39 1.31
C LEU A 85 -18.01 6.83 1.24
N ILE A 86 -18.49 7.75 2.08
CA ILE A 86 -17.97 9.12 2.20
C ILE A 86 -16.50 9.10 2.64
N ARG A 87 -16.13 8.23 3.59
CA ARG A 87 -14.73 8.10 4.01
C ARG A 87 -13.85 7.55 2.89
N ILE A 88 -14.32 6.56 2.13
CA ILE A 88 -13.60 6.00 0.98
C ILE A 88 -13.50 7.01 -0.17
N SER A 89 -14.53 7.84 -0.38
CA SER A 89 -14.56 8.86 -1.44
C SER A 89 -13.56 9.99 -1.20
N ARG A 90 -13.08 10.17 0.04
CA ARG A 90 -11.95 11.04 0.37
C ARG A 90 -10.61 10.51 -0.14
N TYR A 91 -10.51 9.27 -0.63
CA TYR A 91 -9.29 8.77 -1.26
C TYR A 91 -9.34 8.95 -2.78
N GLY A 92 -8.21 9.35 -3.35
CA GLY A 92 -7.99 9.52 -4.76
C GLY A 92 -7.86 8.18 -5.50
N PRO A 93 -7.66 8.23 -6.84
CA PRO A 93 -7.43 7.03 -7.62
C PRO A 93 -6.25 6.22 -7.06
N SER A 94 -6.34 4.90 -7.18
CA SER A 94 -5.27 4.01 -6.77
C SER A 94 -4.08 4.15 -7.71
N SER A 95 -2.90 4.37 -7.14
CA SER A 95 -1.62 4.38 -7.86
C SER A 95 -0.77 3.18 -7.44
N GLY A 96 0.24 2.83 -8.23
CA GLY A 96 1.13 1.72 -7.89
C GLY A 96 2.52 1.86 -8.51
N ILE A 97 3.52 1.31 -7.80
CA ILE A 97 4.91 1.18 -8.23
C ILE A 97 5.19 -0.29 -8.44
N GLY A 98 5.71 -0.66 -9.61
CA GLY A 98 6.12 -2.03 -9.93
C GLY A 98 7.63 -2.20 -9.89
N CYS A 99 8.08 -3.40 -9.54
CA CYS A 99 9.47 -3.84 -9.68
C CYS A 99 9.52 -4.99 -10.69
N TYR A 100 10.28 -4.80 -11.76
CA TYR A 100 10.41 -5.75 -12.86
C TYR A 100 11.82 -6.28 -12.93
N VAL A 101 11.99 -7.55 -13.30
CA VAL A 101 13.32 -8.09 -13.68
C VAL A 101 13.72 -7.46 -15.01
N ILE A 102 14.99 -7.11 -15.15
CA ILE A 102 15.55 -6.68 -16.42
C ILE A 102 16.14 -7.91 -17.11
N ASN A 103 15.68 -8.18 -18.32
CA ASN A 103 16.18 -9.27 -19.16
C ASN A 103 17.59 -8.93 -19.69
N ASP A 104 18.32 -9.93 -20.20
CA ASP A 104 19.68 -9.73 -20.75
C ASP A 104 19.71 -8.73 -21.93
N ASP A 105 18.60 -8.55 -22.63
CA ASP A 105 18.41 -7.57 -23.72
C ASP A 105 18.05 -6.15 -23.23
N GLY A 106 17.96 -5.95 -21.91
CA GLY A 106 17.56 -4.68 -21.30
C GLY A 106 16.05 -4.41 -21.27
N SER A 107 15.23 -5.33 -21.77
CA SER A 107 13.77 -5.21 -21.74
C SER A 107 13.20 -5.46 -20.34
N GLN A 108 12.03 -4.88 -20.06
CA GLN A 108 11.28 -5.16 -18.82
C GLN A 108 10.68 -6.56 -18.92
N GLY A 109 11.17 -7.46 -18.07
CA GLY A 109 10.68 -8.82 -17.92
C GLY A 109 9.53 -8.91 -16.91
N GLN A 110 9.55 -9.97 -16.10
CA GLN A 110 8.49 -10.29 -15.15
C GLN A 110 8.35 -9.25 -14.02
N LEU A 111 7.12 -8.93 -13.64
CA LEU A 111 6.79 -8.18 -12.41
C LEU A 111 7.01 -9.09 -11.19
N VAL A 112 7.98 -8.73 -10.35
CA VAL A 112 8.40 -9.51 -9.17
C VAL A 112 8.09 -8.82 -7.84
N GLY A 113 7.70 -7.54 -7.88
CA GLY A 113 7.28 -6.79 -6.70
C GLY A 113 6.32 -5.66 -7.06
N GLY A 114 5.46 -5.29 -6.12
CA GLY A 114 4.50 -4.22 -6.32
C GLY A 114 4.15 -3.51 -5.02
N LEU A 115 4.04 -2.18 -5.08
CA LEU A 115 3.56 -1.33 -4.00
C LEU A 115 2.35 -0.55 -4.47
N ARG A 116 1.23 -0.74 -3.78
CA ARG A 116 -0.03 -0.03 -4.02
C ARG A 116 -0.14 1.14 -3.06
N MET A 117 -0.53 2.30 -3.57
CA MET A 117 -0.73 3.50 -2.76
C MET A 117 -1.91 4.34 -3.23
N ARG A 118 -2.42 5.20 -2.35
CA ARG A 118 -3.53 6.12 -2.61
C ARG A 118 -3.20 7.48 -2.02
N PHE A 119 -3.43 8.53 -2.79
CA PHE A 119 -3.39 9.89 -2.25
C PHE A 119 -4.77 10.23 -1.69
N GLN A 120 -4.84 10.85 -0.52
CA GLN A 120 -6.09 11.38 -0.01
C GLN A 120 -6.47 12.63 -0.83
N ARG A 121 -7.73 12.74 -1.27
CA ARG A 121 -8.26 13.93 -1.95
C ARG A 121 -8.28 15.07 -0.94
N ARG A 122 -7.72 16.23 -1.32
CA ARG A 122 -7.63 17.48 -0.53
C ARG A 122 -6.77 17.44 0.73
N ALA A 123 -6.44 16.26 1.26
CA ALA A 123 -5.42 16.12 2.28
C ALA A 123 -4.10 15.71 1.64
N ARG A 124 -3.01 16.36 2.04
CA ARG A 124 -1.66 15.99 1.59
C ARG A 124 -1.20 14.74 2.34
N ARG A 125 -1.86 13.61 2.07
CA ARG A 125 -1.57 12.32 2.70
C ARG A 125 -1.41 11.24 1.65
N LEU A 126 -0.28 10.55 1.69
CA LEU A 126 -0.05 9.32 0.95
C LEU A 126 -0.35 8.13 1.84
N TRP A 127 -1.21 7.24 1.36
CA TRP A 127 -1.55 5.99 2.01
C TRP A 127 -0.93 4.83 1.23
N ILE A 128 0.03 4.13 1.81
CA ILE A 128 0.56 2.89 1.22
C ILE A 128 -0.40 1.77 1.60
N ALA A 129 -1.17 1.27 0.64
CA ALA A 129 -2.25 0.32 0.85
C ALA A 129 -1.78 -1.15 0.82
N GLY A 130 -0.61 -1.43 0.26
CA GLY A 130 -0.05 -2.78 0.23
C GLY A 130 1.31 -2.84 -0.45
N LEU A 131 2.12 -3.80 -0.01
CA LEU A 131 3.44 -4.10 -0.56
C LEU A 131 3.56 -5.62 -0.70
N LEU A 132 3.98 -6.09 -1.87
CA LEU A 132 4.17 -7.49 -2.17
C LEU A 132 5.49 -7.70 -2.91
N VAL A 133 6.21 -8.75 -2.53
CA VAL A 133 7.41 -9.26 -3.23
C VAL A 133 7.25 -10.77 -3.40
N GLU A 134 7.49 -11.25 -4.61
CA GLU A 134 7.41 -12.66 -4.96
C GLU A 134 8.38 -13.48 -4.09
N PRO A 135 7.97 -14.65 -3.54
CA PRO A 135 8.79 -15.42 -2.60
C PRO A 135 10.21 -15.72 -3.06
N SER A 136 10.38 -16.08 -4.34
CA SER A 136 11.66 -16.38 -5.00
C SER A 136 12.62 -15.19 -5.06
N TRP A 137 12.10 -13.97 -4.94
CA TRP A 137 12.86 -12.71 -5.06
C TRP A 137 12.96 -11.95 -3.73
N ARG A 138 12.52 -12.55 -2.63
CA ARG A 138 12.70 -11.98 -1.29
C ARG A 138 14.19 -11.97 -0.90
N GLY A 139 14.59 -10.97 -0.13
CA GLY A 139 16.00 -10.78 0.27
C GLY A 139 16.85 -9.97 -0.72
N ALA A 140 16.38 -9.74 -1.95
CA ALA A 140 17.07 -8.92 -2.95
C ALA A 140 16.95 -7.40 -2.74
N GLY A 141 16.33 -6.95 -1.64
CA GLY A 141 16.11 -5.52 -1.36
C GLY A 141 14.95 -4.86 -2.11
N ILE A 142 14.15 -5.62 -2.89
CA ILE A 142 13.02 -5.10 -3.68
C ILE A 142 12.01 -4.32 -2.84
N GLY A 143 11.65 -4.82 -1.65
CA GLY A 143 10.71 -4.13 -0.78
C GLY A 143 11.22 -2.75 -0.32
N THR A 144 12.51 -2.67 0.01
CA THR A 144 13.20 -1.40 0.32
C THR A 144 13.17 -0.46 -0.89
N ALA A 145 13.46 -0.97 -2.09
CA ALA A 145 13.46 -0.18 -3.32
C ALA A 145 12.07 0.39 -3.66
N LEU A 146 11.02 -0.41 -3.50
CA LEU A 146 9.64 0.01 -3.71
C LEU A 146 9.22 1.09 -2.70
N MET A 147 9.61 0.94 -1.43
CA MET A 147 9.35 1.94 -0.39
C MET A 147 10.12 3.23 -0.68
N LEU A 148 11.41 3.15 -1.02
CA LEU A 148 12.21 4.31 -1.41
C LEU A 148 11.56 5.06 -2.58
N ALA A 149 11.07 4.34 -3.60
CA ALA A 149 10.34 4.95 -4.70
C ALA A 149 9.05 5.64 -4.23
N ALA A 150 8.28 5.04 -3.32
CA ALA A 150 7.07 5.67 -2.77
C ALA A 150 7.39 6.98 -2.04
N PHE A 151 8.47 7.00 -1.25
CA PHE A 151 8.94 8.20 -0.53
C PHE A 151 9.44 9.27 -1.49
N ARG A 152 10.18 8.91 -2.55
CA ARG A 152 10.60 9.85 -3.60
C ARG A 152 9.41 10.40 -4.39
N VAL A 153 8.40 9.58 -4.70
CA VAL A 153 7.16 10.02 -5.34
C VAL A 153 6.39 10.98 -4.43
N ALA A 154 6.34 10.70 -3.12
CA ALA A 154 5.76 11.61 -2.15
C ALA A 154 6.52 12.95 -2.11
N GLN A 155 7.86 12.91 -2.00
CA GLN A 155 8.73 14.09 -1.99
C GLN A 155 8.52 14.99 -3.21
N LYS A 156 8.42 14.40 -4.41
CA LYS A 156 8.14 15.17 -5.64
C LYS A 156 6.78 15.86 -5.63
N ARG A 157 5.82 15.41 -4.81
CA ARG A 157 4.52 16.09 -4.58
C ARG A 157 4.53 17.04 -3.37
N VAL A 158 5.52 16.93 -2.48
CA VAL A 158 5.73 17.80 -1.30
C VAL A 158 6.16 19.20 -1.71
N SER A 159 6.59 19.45 -2.95
CA SER A 159 6.94 20.80 -3.45
C SER A 159 5.81 21.84 -3.35
N ASN A 160 4.62 21.46 -2.88
CA ASN A 160 3.50 22.35 -2.58
C ASN A 160 3.10 22.36 -1.09
N GLY A 161 3.82 21.71 -0.18
CA GLY A 161 3.55 21.69 1.27
C GLY A 161 3.61 20.32 1.96
N PRO A 162 3.36 20.25 3.30
CA PRO A 162 3.60 19.05 4.12
C PRO A 162 2.79 17.82 3.65
N VAL A 163 3.43 16.65 3.52
CA VAL A 163 2.79 15.37 3.15
C VAL A 163 2.90 14.33 4.27
N THR A 164 1.80 13.87 4.84
CA THR A 164 1.83 12.71 5.74
C THR A 164 1.92 11.42 4.92
N ILE A 165 2.92 10.58 5.15
CA ILE A 165 2.99 9.22 4.59
C ILE A 165 2.53 8.25 5.68
N SER A 166 1.32 7.73 5.53
CA SER A 166 0.81 6.66 6.38
C SER A 166 1.04 5.33 5.67
N VAL A 167 1.83 4.47 6.29
CA VAL A 167 2.06 3.12 5.81
C VAL A 167 1.00 2.22 6.44
N PHE A 168 -0.01 1.85 5.65
CA PHE A 168 -0.91 0.79 6.11
C PHE A 168 -0.14 -0.51 6.07
N ALA A 169 0.13 -1.04 7.25
CA ALA A 169 0.89 -2.24 7.45
C ALA A 169 -0.04 -3.35 7.92
N PRO A 170 -0.82 -4.00 7.03
CA PRO A 170 -1.53 -5.18 7.45
C PRO A 170 -0.49 -6.30 7.54
N SER A 171 0.03 -6.53 8.75
CA SER A 171 0.39 -7.83 9.33
C SER A 171 1.28 -8.81 8.53
N HIS A 172 1.83 -8.41 7.38
CA HIS A 172 2.72 -9.21 6.55
C HIS A 172 4.16 -9.05 7.07
N PRO A 173 4.88 -10.16 7.36
CA PRO A 173 6.20 -10.11 7.99
C PRO A 173 7.21 -9.25 7.23
N ALA A 174 7.14 -9.23 5.89
CA ALA A 174 8.06 -8.40 5.08
C ALA A 174 7.80 -6.90 5.25
N SER A 175 6.53 -6.48 5.29
CA SER A 175 6.15 -5.09 5.50
C SER A 175 6.48 -4.66 6.93
N LYS A 176 6.22 -5.55 7.91
CA LYS A 176 6.58 -5.34 9.32
C LYS A 176 8.09 -5.21 9.50
N ALA A 177 8.88 -6.11 8.88
CA ALA A 177 10.34 -6.06 8.94
C ALA A 177 10.92 -4.78 8.32
N ILE A 178 10.33 -4.27 7.22
CA ILE A 178 10.73 -2.99 6.64
C ILE A 178 10.41 -1.84 7.61
N ILE A 179 9.21 -1.82 8.19
CA ILE A 179 8.80 -0.78 9.13
C ILE A 179 9.66 -0.80 10.39
N GLU A 180 9.92 -1.96 10.96
CA GLU A 180 10.73 -2.11 12.17
C GLU A 180 12.21 -1.77 11.90
N LYS A 181 12.79 -2.31 10.82
CA LYS A 181 14.22 -2.14 10.54
C LYS A 181 14.57 -0.79 9.93
N GLN A 182 13.68 -0.20 9.13
CA GLN A 182 13.99 0.98 8.32
C GLN A 182 13.18 2.21 8.71
N LEU A 183 12.01 2.03 9.35
CA LEU A 183 11.18 3.15 9.81
C LEU A 183 11.12 3.25 11.35
N GLY A 184 11.96 2.49 12.06
CA GLY A 184 12.02 2.49 13.53
C GLY A 184 10.70 2.11 14.21
N GLY A 185 9.86 1.30 13.55
CA GLY A 185 8.54 0.91 14.06
C GLY A 185 7.44 1.96 13.84
N LYS A 186 7.73 3.12 13.24
CA LYS A 186 6.74 4.15 12.97
C LYS A 186 5.86 3.76 11.77
N GLN A 187 4.56 3.55 12.01
CA GLN A 187 3.58 3.24 10.95
C GLN A 187 3.08 4.50 10.22
N THR A 188 3.23 5.67 10.82
CA THR A 188 2.96 6.96 10.19
C THR A 188 4.20 7.81 10.25
N ILE A 189 4.65 8.26 9.09
CA ILE A 189 5.74 9.22 8.95
C ILE A 189 5.11 10.52 8.45
N THR A 190 5.03 11.50 9.34
CA THR A 190 4.51 12.81 8.98
C THR A 190 5.64 13.63 8.37
N VAL A 191 5.57 13.93 7.07
CA VAL A 191 6.51 14.88 6.45
C VAL A 191 5.90 16.27 6.55
N THR A 192 6.36 17.08 7.50
CA THR A 192 6.01 18.50 7.58
C THR A 192 7.08 19.37 6.90
N GLU A 193 6.68 20.40 6.16
CA GLU A 193 7.61 21.46 5.75
C GLU A 193 7.98 22.33 6.96
N PRO A 194 9.20 22.90 6.95
CA PRO A 194 10.42 22.19 7.33
C PRO A 194 10.40 21.81 8.83
N PRO A 195 11.01 20.67 9.21
CA PRO A 195 12.22 20.16 8.62
C PRO A 195 12.00 18.94 7.70
N ALA A 196 12.51 19.05 6.48
CA ALA A 196 12.69 17.95 5.54
C ALA A 196 13.68 16.87 6.04
N GLU A 197 14.20 16.99 7.27
CA GLU A 197 15.21 16.12 7.86
C GLU A 197 14.71 14.70 8.09
N GLU A 198 13.49 14.48 8.60
CA GLU A 198 13.00 13.13 8.89
C GLU A 198 12.74 12.34 7.59
N LEU A 199 12.20 13.00 6.56
CA LEU A 199 12.03 12.41 5.24
C LEU A 199 13.39 12.13 4.57
N ASN A 200 14.30 13.10 4.56
CA ASN A 200 15.63 12.93 3.97
C ASN A 200 16.46 11.89 4.72
N SER A 201 16.32 11.81 6.05
CA SER A 201 16.93 10.77 6.88
C SER A 201 16.38 9.39 6.53
N THR A 202 15.05 9.26 6.40
CA THR A 202 14.42 8.01 5.98
C THR A 202 14.87 7.59 4.58
N ILE A 203 14.88 8.52 3.62
CA ILE A 203 15.40 8.30 2.26
C ILE A 203 16.87 7.84 2.32
N GLY A 204 17.71 8.53 3.08
CA GLY A 204 19.12 8.18 3.24
C GLY A 204 19.34 6.82 3.91
N GLN A 205 18.49 6.42 4.87
CA GLN A 205 18.51 5.09 5.47
C GLN A 205 18.12 4.00 4.46
N LEU A 206 17.08 4.24 3.66
CA LEU A 206 16.65 3.32 2.61
C LEU A 206 17.70 3.19 1.51
N GLU A 207 18.36 4.28 1.12
CA GLU A 207 19.47 4.30 0.17
C GLU A 207 20.69 3.52 0.69
N LYS A 208 21.11 3.76 1.94
CA LYS A 208 22.18 2.99 2.59
C LYS A 208 21.85 1.51 2.69
N ALA A 209 20.59 1.16 2.96
CA ALA A 209 20.15 -0.23 2.98
C ALA A 209 20.21 -0.88 1.60
N LEU A 210 19.91 -0.15 0.53
CA LEU A 210 20.02 -0.63 -0.85
C LEU A 210 21.46 -0.75 -1.34
N GLN A 211 22.36 0.14 -0.92
CA GLN A 211 23.80 0.05 -1.25
C GLN A 211 24.44 -1.25 -0.72
N ARG A 212 23.87 -1.85 0.32
CA ARG A 212 24.30 -3.14 0.87
C ARG A 212 23.66 -4.34 0.17
N SER A 213 22.74 -4.12 -0.77
CA SER A 213 22.08 -5.19 -1.53
C SER A 213 22.99 -5.68 -2.66
N PRO A 214 23.02 -6.98 -2.97
CA PRO A 214 23.74 -7.53 -4.12
C PRO A 214 23.07 -7.21 -5.47
N SER A 215 21.96 -6.47 -5.47
CA SER A 215 21.12 -6.20 -6.64
C SER A 215 21.22 -4.75 -7.11
N THR A 216 21.07 -4.53 -8.41
CA THR A 216 21.08 -3.20 -9.04
C THR A 216 19.68 -2.78 -9.44
N PHE A 217 19.35 -1.51 -9.24
CA PHE A 217 18.01 -0.96 -9.50
C PHE A 217 18.08 0.23 -10.46
N ASP A 218 17.38 0.10 -11.59
CA ASP A 218 17.16 1.16 -12.57
C ASP A 218 15.84 1.87 -12.26
N TRP A 219 15.86 3.21 -12.17
CA TRP A 219 14.74 4.01 -11.67
C TRP A 219 13.98 4.68 -12.81
N LEU A 220 12.77 4.21 -13.10
CA LEU A 220 11.88 4.74 -14.13
C LEU A 220 10.62 5.35 -13.47
N LEU A 221 10.83 6.46 -12.77
CA LEU A 221 9.76 7.21 -12.11
C LEU A 221 9.26 8.31 -13.05
N SER A 222 8.16 8.10 -13.77
CA SER A 222 7.68 9.10 -14.74
C SER A 222 7.14 10.37 -14.05
N ASP A 223 7.61 11.55 -14.47
CA ASP A 223 7.15 12.84 -13.92
C ASP A 223 5.69 13.16 -14.28
N ALA A 224 5.20 12.62 -15.41
CA ALA A 224 3.81 12.77 -15.85
C ALA A 224 2.79 12.16 -14.85
N ALA A 225 3.18 11.10 -14.13
CA ALA A 225 2.34 10.45 -13.13
C ALA A 225 2.34 11.16 -11.75
N VAL A 226 3.24 12.13 -11.57
CA VAL A 226 3.36 12.91 -10.31
C VAL A 226 2.44 14.14 -10.35
N LYS A 227 2.12 14.67 -11.54
CA LYS A 227 1.28 15.88 -11.73
C LYS A 227 -0.24 15.66 -11.66
N MET A 228 -0.74 14.42 -11.58
CA MET A 228 -2.18 14.08 -11.45
C MET A 228 -2.66 14.01 -10.00
#